data_AF-A0AAW2DKB2-F1
#
_entry.id   AF-A0AAW2DKB2-F1
#
_cell.length_a   1.000
_cell.length_b   1.000
_cell.length_c   1.000
_cell.angle_alpha   90.00
_cell.angle_beta   90.00
_cell.angle_gamma   90.00
#
_symmetry.space_group_name_H-M   'P 1'
#
loop_
_entity.id
_entity.type
_entity.pdbx_description
1 polymer ?
#
loop_
_entity_poly.entity_id
_entity_poly.type
_entity_poly.pdbx_seq_one_letter_code
_entity_poly.pdbx_strand_id
1 'polypeptide(L)'
;MGTDCCGWDGVTCDTMTGHVIAVDLSCSRLQGPIHPNTTLFSLRHLQRLNLAYNYFNRSAISSKFGGFANMTHLNLTWSLFAGNFPSEISHLSKLVSLDLSLSDGIIMKTRLFQT
;
A
#
# COMPACT_ATOMS: atom_id res chain seq x y z
N MET A 1 10.33 25.88 -2.94
CA MET A 1 11.54 25.16 -2.50
C MET A 1 11.08 23.83 -1.93
N GLY A 2 11.08 22.76 -2.74
CA GLY A 2 10.64 21.44 -2.26
C GLY A 2 11.69 20.89 -1.31
N THR A 3 11.31 20.59 -0.08
CA THR A 3 12.14 19.89 0.90
C THR A 3 12.46 18.48 0.40
N ASP A 4 13.69 18.03 0.64
CA ASP A 4 14.12 16.64 0.43
C ASP A 4 13.20 15.70 1.23
N CYS A 5 12.37 14.93 0.53
CA CYS A 5 11.43 14.00 1.15
C CYS A 5 12.13 12.80 1.82
N CYS A 6 13.40 12.56 1.51
CA CYS A 6 14.15 11.45 2.08
C CYS A 6 14.50 11.66 3.55
N GLY A 7 14.31 12.87 4.08
CA GLY A 7 14.38 13.17 5.51
C GLY A 7 13.05 13.11 6.25
N TRP A 8 11.94 12.76 5.58
CA TRP A 8 10.63 12.67 6.23
C TRP A 8 10.51 11.38 7.04
N ASP A 9 9.92 11.47 8.22
CA ASP A 9 9.61 10.31 9.04
C ASP A 9 8.76 9.30 8.24
N GLY A 10 9.17 8.04 8.30
CA GLY A 10 8.51 6.95 7.58
C GLY A 10 8.85 6.85 6.10
N VAL A 11 9.61 7.79 5.51
CA VAL A 11 10.06 7.70 4.11
C VAL A 11 11.47 7.12 4.06
N THR A 12 11.67 6.12 3.21
CA THR A 12 13.01 5.60 2.88
C THR A 12 13.25 5.76 1.39
N CYS A 13 14.37 6.39 1.05
CA CYS A 13 14.84 6.52 -0.32
C CYS A 13 16.01 5.56 -0.62
N ASP A 14 16.11 5.18 -1.89
CA ASP A 14 17.30 4.54 -2.43
C ASP A 14 18.47 5.54 -2.44
N THR A 15 19.61 5.15 -1.86
CA THR A 15 20.74 6.06 -1.63
C THR A 15 21.49 6.44 -2.90
N MET A 16 21.33 5.68 -3.98
CA MET A 16 21.99 5.95 -5.26
C MET A 16 21.13 6.81 -6.19
N THR A 17 19.82 6.54 -6.22
CA THR A 17 18.89 7.15 -7.17
C THR A 17 18.02 8.23 -6.57
N GLY A 18 17.91 8.30 -5.24
CA GLY A 18 17.03 9.24 -4.53
C GLY A 18 15.54 8.90 -4.63
N HIS A 19 15.17 7.78 -5.25
CA HIS A 19 13.76 7.38 -5.36
C HIS A 19 13.22 6.86 -4.04
N VAL A 20 11.98 7.21 -3.71
CA VAL A 20 11.26 6.61 -2.57
C VAL A 20 11.01 5.13 -2.83
N ILE A 21 11.57 4.27 -1.96
CA ILE A 21 11.45 2.81 -2.03
C ILE A 21 10.67 2.21 -0.88
N ALA A 22 10.52 2.91 0.25
CA ALA A 22 9.62 2.50 1.31
C ALA A 22 8.86 3.68 1.91
N VAL A 23 7.61 3.43 2.27
CA VAL A 23 6.77 4.34 3.04
C VAL A 23 6.15 3.55 4.19
N ASP A 24 6.47 3.95 5.41
CA ASP A 24 5.87 3.45 6.64
C ASP A 24 5.07 4.57 7.30
N LEU A 25 3.75 4.45 7.23
CA LEU A 25 2.79 5.32 7.91
C LEU A 25 1.98 4.51 8.90
N SER A 26 2.53 3.42 9.44
CA SER A 26 1.84 2.64 10.45
C SER A 26 1.56 3.48 11.70
N CYS A 27 0.45 3.20 12.37
CA CYS A 27 0.03 3.91 13.60
C CYS A 27 -0.07 5.44 13.45
N SER A 28 -0.25 5.97 12.23
CA SER A 28 -0.19 7.41 11.95
C SER A 28 -1.54 8.13 12.06
N ARG A 29 -2.58 7.44 12.56
CA ARG A 29 -3.96 7.96 12.72
C ARG A 29 -4.57 8.47 11.41
N LEU A 30 -4.14 7.91 10.27
CA LEU A 30 -4.70 8.25 8.97
C LEU A 30 -6.18 7.85 8.93
N GLN A 31 -7.00 8.72 8.35
CA GLN A 31 -8.44 8.57 8.29
C GLN A 31 -8.99 8.81 6.89
N GLY A 32 -10.09 8.14 6.58
CA GLY A 32 -10.79 8.29 5.30
C GLY A 32 -10.25 7.39 4.19
N PRO A 33 -10.82 7.44 2.98
CA PRO A 33 -10.46 6.54 1.90
C PRO A 33 -9.15 6.94 1.20
N ILE A 34 -8.44 5.95 0.64
CA ILE A 34 -7.36 6.20 -0.32
C ILE A 34 -7.97 6.34 -1.71
N HIS A 35 -8.09 7.57 -2.19
CA HIS A 35 -8.68 7.84 -3.50
C HIS A 35 -7.75 7.38 -4.65
N PRO A 36 -8.27 6.75 -5.73
CA PRO A 36 -7.45 6.26 -6.86
C PRO A 36 -6.61 7.32 -7.58
N ASN A 37 -6.88 8.60 -7.38
CA ASN A 37 -6.17 9.74 -7.98
C ASN A 37 -5.12 10.37 -7.04
N THR A 38 -4.84 9.78 -5.87
CA THR A 38 -3.78 10.27 -4.99
C THR A 38 -2.39 10.13 -5.64
N THR A 39 -1.46 11.01 -5.25
CA THR A 39 -0.07 10.98 -5.67
C THR A 39 0.71 9.78 -5.12
N LEU A 40 0.18 9.06 -4.12
CA LEU A 40 0.77 7.81 -3.62
C LEU A 40 1.05 6.82 -4.77
N PHE A 41 0.13 6.70 -5.73
CA PHE A 41 0.26 5.78 -6.86
C PHE A 41 1.26 6.24 -7.93
N SER A 42 1.85 7.44 -7.78
CA SER A 42 2.95 7.92 -8.63
C SER A 42 4.32 7.42 -8.16
N LEU A 43 4.43 6.81 -6.97
CA LEU A 43 5.67 6.24 -6.44
C LEU A 43 6.00 4.90 -7.12
N ARG A 44 6.41 4.94 -8.40
CA ARG A 44 6.65 3.75 -9.23
C ARG A 44 7.79 2.85 -8.74
N HIS A 45 8.70 3.39 -7.93
CA HIS A 45 9.84 2.67 -7.38
C HIS A 45 9.55 2.04 -6.01
N LEU A 46 8.34 2.24 -5.46
CA LEU A 46 7.97 1.77 -4.14
C LEU A 46 8.04 0.25 -4.05
N GLN A 47 8.77 -0.23 -3.04
CA GLN A 47 8.99 -1.64 -2.75
C GLN A 47 8.29 -2.08 -1.48
N ARG A 48 8.13 -1.18 -0.50
CA ARG A 48 7.46 -1.48 0.77
C ARG A 48 6.46 -0.38 1.11
N LEU A 49 5.24 -0.78 1.43
CA LEU A 49 4.20 0.12 1.90
C LEU A 49 3.57 -0.47 3.16
N ASN A 50 3.74 0.24 4.27
CA ASN A 50 3.15 -0.10 5.55
C ASN A 50 2.12 0.95 5.94
N LEU A 51 0.84 0.56 5.93
CA LEU A 51 -0.29 1.39 6.33
C LEU A 51 -1.00 0.81 7.56
N ALA A 52 -0.38 -0.13 8.26
CA ALA A 52 -0.98 -0.86 9.36
C ALA A 52 -1.48 0.08 10.48
N TYR A 53 -2.47 -0.35 11.25
CA TYR A 53 -2.96 0.39 12.41
C TYR A 53 -3.46 1.81 12.07
N ASN A 54 -4.14 1.96 10.93
CA ASN A 54 -4.81 3.20 10.51
C ASN A 54 -6.34 3.00 10.36
N TYR A 55 -7.09 4.06 10.11
CA TYR A 55 -8.55 4.02 10.06
C TYR A 55 -9.08 4.43 8.67
N PHE A 56 -9.01 3.55 7.67
CA PHE A 56 -9.49 3.87 6.32
C PHE A 56 -11.01 3.78 6.16
N ASN A 57 -11.75 3.91 7.26
CA ASN A 57 -13.21 4.09 7.32
C ASN A 57 -14.03 3.07 6.51
N ARG A 58 -13.68 1.79 6.58
CA ARG A 58 -14.32 0.69 5.83
C ARG A 58 -14.38 0.95 4.31
N SER A 59 -13.43 1.72 3.79
CA SER A 59 -13.32 1.99 2.35
C SER A 59 -12.75 0.79 1.60
N ALA A 60 -13.01 0.75 0.29
CA ALA A 60 -12.45 -0.26 -0.59
C ALA A 60 -10.96 -0.04 -0.84
N ILE A 61 -10.21 -1.14 -0.93
CA ILE A 61 -8.82 -1.11 -1.39
C ILE A 61 -8.84 -0.79 -2.89
N SER A 62 -8.13 0.26 -3.29
CA SER A 62 -8.06 0.67 -4.69
C SER A 62 -7.35 -0.37 -5.55
N SER A 63 -7.83 -0.65 -6.77
CA SER A 63 -7.11 -1.46 -7.75
C SER A 63 -5.76 -0.85 -8.17
N LYS A 64 -5.55 0.44 -7.92
CA LYS A 64 -4.27 1.14 -8.19
C LYS A 64 -3.09 0.59 -7.38
N PHE A 65 -3.34 -0.12 -6.27
CA PHE A 65 -2.28 -0.84 -5.56
C PHE A 65 -1.58 -1.87 -6.47
N GLY A 66 -2.28 -2.45 -7.45
CA GLY A 66 -1.68 -3.33 -8.46
C GLY A 66 -0.69 -2.66 -9.41
N GLY A 67 -0.57 -1.32 -9.37
CA GLY A 67 0.34 -0.55 -10.22
C GLY A 67 1.77 -0.43 -9.67
N PHE A 68 2.03 -0.87 -8.44
CA PHE A 68 3.37 -0.80 -7.84
C PHE A 68 4.26 -1.95 -8.34
N ALA A 69 4.80 -1.81 -9.56
CA ALA A 69 5.58 -2.85 -10.24
C ALA A 69 6.80 -3.40 -9.46
N ASN A 70 7.31 -2.64 -8.48
CA ASN A 70 8.43 -3.03 -7.64
C ASN A 70 8.03 -3.46 -6.21
N MET A 71 6.73 -3.54 -5.91
CA MET A 71 6.23 -3.89 -4.58
C MET A 71 6.68 -5.29 -4.18
N THR A 72 7.24 -5.38 -2.98
CA THR A 72 7.66 -6.63 -2.33
C THR A 72 6.90 -6.86 -1.02
N HIS A 73 6.53 -5.79 -0.31
CA HIS A 73 5.85 -5.89 0.98
C HIS A 73 4.69 -4.89 1.05
N LEU A 74 3.48 -5.39 1.17
CA LEU A 74 2.29 -4.58 1.42
C LEU A 74 1.66 -5.00 2.75
N ASN A 75 1.66 -4.08 3.72
CA ASN A 75 1.07 -4.31 5.03
C ASN A 75 -0.14 -3.37 5.23
N LEU A 76 -1.33 -3.97 5.32
CA LEU A 76 -2.60 -3.31 5.60
C LEU A 76 -3.26 -3.88 6.89
N THR A 77 -2.47 -4.48 7.79
CA THR A 77 -2.98 -5.07 9.03
C THR A 77 -3.76 -4.04 9.84
N TRP A 78 -4.92 -4.44 10.36
CA TRP A 78 -5.75 -3.63 11.25
C TRP A 78 -5.98 -2.18 10.74
N SER A 79 -6.24 -2.05 9.45
CA SER A 79 -6.37 -0.75 8.76
C SER A 79 -7.83 -0.37 8.45
N LEU A 80 -8.78 -1.22 8.86
CA LEU A 80 -10.22 -1.05 8.65
C LEU A 80 -10.63 -0.81 7.19
N PHE A 81 -9.97 -1.48 6.24
CA PHE A 81 -10.49 -1.60 4.87
C PHE A 81 -11.66 -2.59 4.81
N ALA A 82 -12.54 -2.42 3.83
CA ALA A 82 -13.65 -3.35 3.60
C ALA A 82 -14.03 -3.45 2.11
N GLY A 83 -14.91 -4.41 1.79
CA GLY A 83 -15.35 -4.65 0.42
C GLY A 83 -14.45 -5.64 -0.32
N ASN A 84 -14.58 -5.68 -1.64
CA ASN A 84 -13.87 -6.67 -2.46
C ASN A 84 -12.36 -6.39 -2.48
N PHE A 85 -11.56 -7.44 -2.27
CA PHE A 85 -10.13 -7.36 -2.50
C PHE A 85 -9.84 -7.25 -4.01
N PRO A 86 -9.11 -6.23 -4.47
CA PRO A 86 -8.90 -5.99 -5.89
C PRO A 86 -8.05 -7.09 -6.54
N SER A 87 -8.49 -7.60 -7.68
CA SER A 87 -7.77 -8.64 -8.42
C SER A 87 -6.45 -8.16 -9.00
N GLU A 88 -6.31 -6.86 -9.21
CA GLU A 88 -5.10 -6.22 -9.73
C GLU A 88 -3.89 -6.39 -8.80
N ILE A 89 -4.09 -6.80 -7.54
CA ILE A 89 -2.98 -7.19 -6.66
C ILE A 89 -2.20 -8.38 -7.24
N SER A 90 -2.81 -9.22 -8.08
CA SER A 90 -2.11 -10.30 -8.79
C SER A 90 -1.05 -9.78 -9.78
N HIS A 91 -1.11 -8.50 -10.18
CA HIS A 91 -0.08 -7.89 -11.03
C HIS A 91 1.23 -7.59 -10.27
N LEU A 92 1.22 -7.68 -8.94
CA LEU A 92 2.40 -7.47 -8.11
C LEU A 92 3.32 -8.69 -8.14
N SER A 93 3.97 -8.91 -9.28
CA SER A 93 4.79 -10.10 -9.55
C SER A 93 6.03 -10.26 -8.65
N LYS A 94 6.43 -9.20 -7.94
CA LYS A 94 7.54 -9.20 -6.97
C LYS A 94 7.08 -9.28 -5.51
N LEU A 95 5.77 -9.41 -5.27
CA LEU A 95 5.21 -9.42 -3.92
C LEU A 95 5.69 -10.66 -3.16
N VAL A 96 6.34 -10.43 -2.04
CA VAL A 96 6.83 -11.46 -1.11
C VAL A 96 5.90 -11.59 0.09
N SER A 97 5.38 -10.46 0.57
CA SER A 97 4.52 -10.39 1.75
C SER A 97 3.30 -9.52 1.49
N LEU A 98 2.12 -10.07 1.77
CA LEU A 98 0.85 -9.37 1.81
C LEU A 98 0.19 -9.66 3.15
N ASP A 99 0.13 -8.65 4.02
CA ASP A 99 -0.53 -8.78 5.32
C ASP A 99 -1.85 -8.00 5.33
N LEU A 100 -2.95 -8.74 5.51
CA LEU A 100 -4.32 -8.25 5.61
C LEU A 100 -4.96 -8.65 6.94
N SER A 101 -4.16 -9.12 7.90
CA SER A 101 -4.63 -9.62 9.18
C SER A 101 -5.48 -8.58 9.90
N LEU A 102 -6.47 -9.03 10.67
CA LEU A 102 -7.35 -8.16 11.45
C LEU A 102 -8.11 -7.12 10.60
N SER A 103 -8.40 -7.45 9.33
CA SER A 103 -9.23 -6.64 8.42
C SER A 103 -10.51 -7.39 8.04
N ASP A 104 -11.41 -7.54 9.01
CA ASP A 104 -12.62 -8.39 8.92
C ASP A 104 -13.62 -7.98 7.83
N GLY A 105 -13.47 -6.78 7.27
CA GLY A 105 -14.33 -6.27 6.19
C GLY A 105 -13.93 -6.70 4.78
N ILE A 106 -12.74 -7.29 4.59
CA ILE A 106 -12.20 -7.63 3.27
C ILE A 106 -12.80 -8.93 2.76
N ILE A 107 -13.35 -8.89 1.55
CA ILE A 107 -13.94 -10.03 0.86
C ILE A 107 -12.97 -10.52 -0.21
N MET A 108 -12.35 -11.67 0.03
CA MET A 108 -11.52 -12.38 -0.94
C MET A 108 -12.41 -13.16 -1.92
N LYS A 109 -12.31 -12.88 -3.23
CA LYS A 109 -12.94 -13.72 -4.25
C LYS A 109 -11.97 -14.85 -4.62
N THR A 110 -12.50 -16.06 -4.79
CA THR A 110 -11.80 -17.35 -4.88
C THR A 110 -10.90 -17.57 -6.12
N ARG A 111 -10.52 -16.53 -6.88
CA ARG A 111 -9.66 -16.65 -8.08
C ARG A 111 -8.50 -15.64 -8.15
N LEU A 112 -7.96 -15.24 -7.00
CA LEU A 112 -6.87 -14.24 -6.96
C LEU A 112 -5.47 -14.84 -7.21
N PHE A 113 -5.32 -16.17 -7.10
CA PHE A 113 -4.02 -16.87 -7.20
C PHE A 113 -4.08 -18.17 -8.03
N GLN A 114 -4.90 -18.23 -9.08
CA GLN A 114 -4.84 -19.37 -9.99
C GLN A 114 -3.68 -19.14 -10.98
N THR A 115 -2.62 -19.93 -10.80
CA THR A 115 -1.51 -20.16 -11.73
C THR A 115 -1.97 -20.88 -12.98
#